data_AF-A0A7C3MHC2-F1
#
_entry.id   AF-A0A7C3MHC2-F1
#
_cell.length_a   1.000
_cell.length_b   1.000
_cell.length_c   1.000
_cell.angle_alpha   90.00
_cell.angle_beta   90.00
_cell.angle_gamma   90.00
#
_symmetry.space_group_name_H-M   'P 1'
#
loop_
_entity.id
_entity.type
_entity.pdbx_description
1 polymer ?
#
loop_
_entity_poly.entity_id
_entity_poly.type
_entity_poly.pdbx_seq_one_letter_code
_entity_poly.pdbx_strand_id
1 'polypeptide(L)'
;MTLDELIKNLNSLIESELENDSSQILEQIAKFFMEKFNVEEDEVSFLFIDSDGLFLRFFYPPHLKDAGLLPVKFTDSIATQVFNLGFPRLINNISFVKHFSLFETVKSSKGKALPIQKMLVAPILSPDGKKIGVVQVMRKGNKPDEVEDFSESDLDYLQTCISKLFPYLKAFAGQKIK
;
A
#
# COMPACT_ATOMS: atom_id res chain seq x y z
N MET A 1 5.56 3.36 17.46
CA MET A 1 6.78 2.55 17.23
C MET A 1 7.72 3.28 16.24
N THR A 2 9.05 3.17 16.38
CA THR A 2 10.02 3.70 15.39
C THR A 2 10.28 2.72 14.26
N LEU A 3 10.86 3.18 13.14
CA LEU A 3 11.19 2.30 12.01
C LEU A 3 12.25 1.25 12.38
N ASP A 4 13.22 1.62 13.22
CA ASP A 4 14.27 0.69 13.66
C ASP A 4 13.70 -0.34 14.65
N GLU A 5 12.75 0.06 15.51
CA GLU A 5 11.99 -0.87 16.36
C GLU A 5 11.15 -1.83 15.52
N LEU A 6 10.46 -1.35 14.48
CA LEU A 6 9.72 -2.22 13.55
C LEU A 6 10.67 -3.24 12.90
N ILE A 7 11.80 -2.79 12.34
CA ILE A 7 12.78 -3.68 11.70
C ILE A 7 13.27 -4.75 12.68
N LYS A 8 13.55 -4.36 13.92
CA LYS A 8 13.94 -5.31 14.98
C LYS A 8 12.84 -6.34 15.24
N ASN A 9 11.58 -5.92 15.33
CA ASN A 9 10.44 -6.81 15.52
C ASN A 9 10.27 -7.77 14.34
N LEU A 10 10.38 -7.28 13.11
CA LEU A 10 10.28 -8.09 11.89
C LEU A 10 11.40 -9.14 11.81
N ASN A 11 12.63 -8.80 12.20
CA ASN A 11 13.72 -9.77 12.27
C ASN A 11 13.42 -10.88 13.28
N SER A 12 12.93 -10.50 14.47
CA SER A 12 12.54 -11.47 15.49
C SER A 12 11.41 -12.40 15.03
N LEU A 13 10.45 -11.90 14.25
CA LEU A 13 9.39 -12.73 13.67
C LEU A 13 9.95 -13.76 12.69
N ILE A 14 10.84 -13.33 11.79
CA ILE A 14 11.46 -14.22 10.79
C ILE A 14 12.29 -15.31 11.46
N GLU A 15 13.03 -14.99 12.52
CA GLU A 15 13.86 -15.95 13.26
C GLU A 15 13.05 -17.00 14.03
N SER A 16 11.78 -16.71 14.35
CA SER A 16 10.99 -17.56 15.25
C SER A 16 10.46 -18.88 14.64
N GLU A 17 10.81 -19.21 13.39
CA GLU A 17 10.43 -20.44 12.64
C GLU A 17 8.93 -20.84 12.69
N LEU A 18 8.05 -19.95 13.17
CA LEU A 18 6.61 -20.13 13.07
C LEU A 18 6.25 -20.06 11.58
N GLU A 19 5.74 -21.17 11.05
CA GLU A 19 5.31 -21.36 9.66
C GLU A 19 4.81 -20.06 9.01
N ASN A 20 5.71 -19.42 8.26
CA ASN A 20 5.53 -18.48 7.15
C ASN A 20 4.15 -17.81 7.01
N ASP A 21 3.58 -17.24 8.07
CA ASP A 21 2.44 -16.36 7.88
C ASP A 21 2.96 -14.99 7.49
N SER A 22 3.39 -14.91 6.23
CA SER A 22 3.82 -13.67 5.57
C SER A 22 2.76 -12.57 5.74
N SER A 23 1.49 -12.90 6.02
CA SER A 23 0.49 -11.89 6.35
C SER A 23 0.79 -11.11 7.64
N GLN A 24 1.40 -11.73 8.66
CA GLN A 24 1.79 -11.04 9.91
C GLN A 24 2.86 -9.98 9.68
N ILE A 25 3.81 -10.22 8.76
CA ILE A 25 4.82 -9.24 8.37
C ILE A 25 4.14 -8.00 7.78
N LEU A 26 3.23 -8.20 6.81
CA LEU A 26 2.49 -7.09 6.21
C LEU A 26 1.60 -6.38 7.22
N GLU A 27 0.97 -7.11 8.13
CA GLU A 27 0.12 -6.54 9.16
C GLU A 27 0.91 -5.64 10.12
N GLN A 28 2.12 -6.05 10.54
CA GLN A 28 2.98 -5.19 11.37
C GLN A 28 3.46 -3.94 10.62
N ILE A 29 3.81 -4.07 9.34
CA ILE A 29 4.18 -2.92 8.53
C ILE A 29 2.98 -1.99 8.32
N ALA A 30 1.79 -2.53 8.06
CA ALA A 30 0.57 -1.75 7.92
C ALA A 30 0.23 -1.00 9.21
N LYS A 31 0.30 -1.68 10.38
CA LYS A 31 0.12 -1.06 11.71
C LYS A 31 1.10 0.07 11.96
N PHE A 32 2.36 -0.11 11.57
CA PHE A 32 3.34 0.96 11.65
C PHE A 32 2.94 2.18 10.79
N PHE A 33 2.48 1.98 9.56
CA PHE A 33 2.01 3.09 8.71
C PHE A 33 0.72 3.73 9.23
N MET A 34 -0.21 2.94 9.78
CA MET A 34 -1.42 3.45 10.44
C MET A 34 -1.06 4.41 11.56
N GLU A 35 -0.22 3.98 12.50
CA GLU A 35 0.25 4.82 13.61
C GLU A 35 0.97 6.07 13.10
N LYS A 36 1.84 5.89 12.10
CA LYS A 36 2.74 6.96 11.67
C LYS A 36 2.04 8.07 10.87
N PHE A 37 1.05 7.70 10.06
CA PHE A 37 0.30 8.64 9.23
C PHE A 37 -1.05 9.04 9.82
N ASN A 38 -1.40 8.48 10.98
CA ASN A 38 -2.68 8.65 11.67
C ASN A 38 -3.86 8.29 10.75
N VAL A 39 -3.85 7.06 10.26
CA VAL A 39 -4.85 6.51 9.33
C VAL A 39 -5.38 5.16 9.83
N GLU A 40 -6.54 4.77 9.34
CA GLU A 40 -7.25 3.55 9.72
C GLU A 40 -6.78 2.30 8.95
N GLU A 41 -7.24 1.12 9.40
CA GLU A 41 -6.89 -0.19 8.83
C GLU A 41 -7.14 -0.29 7.32
N ASP A 42 -8.30 0.18 6.88
CA ASP A 42 -8.73 0.15 5.48
C ASP A 42 -8.10 1.29 4.64
N GLU A 43 -7.18 2.07 5.22
CA GLU A 43 -6.54 3.23 4.59
C GLU A 43 -5.07 2.99 4.22
N VAL A 44 -4.51 1.85 4.63
CA VAL A 44 -3.21 1.39 4.14
C VAL A 44 -3.45 0.22 3.19
N SER A 45 -2.80 0.22 2.03
CA SER A 45 -2.86 -0.92 1.11
C SER A 45 -1.51 -1.27 0.51
N PHE A 46 -1.34 -2.56 0.27
CA PHE A 46 -0.17 -3.13 -0.37
C PHE A 46 -0.61 -3.91 -1.58
N LEU A 47 -0.07 -3.55 -2.74
CA LEU A 47 -0.27 -4.27 -3.98
C LEU A 47 1.05 -4.81 -4.48
N PHE A 48 1.07 -6.08 -4.90
CA PHE A 48 2.26 -6.71 -5.46
C PHE A 48 2.00 -7.22 -6.86
N ILE A 49 3.05 -7.20 -7.68
CA ILE A 49 3.03 -7.77 -9.01
C ILE A 49 2.96 -9.30 -8.93
N ASP A 50 2.15 -9.91 -9.78
CA ASP A 50 2.09 -11.37 -9.87
C ASP A 50 3.28 -11.98 -10.62
N SER A 51 3.32 -13.33 -10.64
CA SER A 51 4.46 -14.08 -11.21
C SER A 51 4.71 -13.78 -12.68
N ASP A 52 3.64 -13.45 -13.41
CA ASP A 52 3.66 -13.23 -14.84
C ASP A 52 3.99 -11.76 -15.18
N GLY A 53 4.03 -10.89 -14.17
CA GLY A 53 4.31 -9.47 -14.36
C GLY A 53 3.15 -8.69 -14.99
N LEU A 54 1.93 -9.25 -14.97
CA LEU A 54 0.79 -8.74 -15.74
C LEU A 54 -0.22 -8.00 -14.87
N PHE A 55 -0.31 -8.34 -13.58
CA PHE A 55 -1.33 -7.81 -12.69
C PHE A 55 -0.76 -7.39 -11.34
N LEU A 56 -1.19 -6.22 -10.85
CA LEU A 56 -1.09 -5.85 -9.44
C LEU A 56 -2.28 -6.44 -8.68
N ARG A 57 -2.01 -7.00 -7.50
CA ARG A 57 -3.02 -7.64 -6.64
C ARG A 57 -2.90 -7.11 -5.23
N PHE A 58 -4.03 -6.95 -4.54
CA PHE A 58 -4.04 -6.59 -3.13
C PHE A 58 -3.53 -7.75 -2.26
N PHE A 59 -2.59 -7.45 -1.36
CA PHE A 59 -2.17 -8.35 -0.30
C PHE A 59 -2.63 -7.84 1.07
N TYR A 60 -2.85 -6.53 1.19
CA TYR A 60 -3.40 -5.88 2.36
C TYR A 60 -4.25 -4.67 1.90
N PRO A 61 -5.37 -4.37 2.59
CA PRO A 61 -5.92 -5.10 3.72
C PRO A 61 -6.52 -6.46 3.28
N PRO A 62 -6.60 -7.47 4.18
CA PRO A 62 -6.92 -8.84 3.79
C PRO A 62 -8.25 -9.02 3.06
N HIS A 63 -9.26 -8.23 3.41
CA HIS A 63 -10.58 -8.28 2.78
C HIS A 63 -10.60 -7.75 1.34
N LEU A 64 -9.51 -7.10 0.87
CA LEU A 64 -9.35 -6.68 -0.53
C LEU A 64 -8.61 -7.69 -1.40
N LYS A 65 -8.09 -8.80 -0.85
CA LYS A 65 -7.36 -9.81 -1.63
C LYS A 65 -8.18 -10.33 -2.82
N ASP A 66 -9.50 -10.45 -2.65
CA ASP A 66 -10.44 -10.91 -3.68
C ASP A 66 -11.11 -9.77 -4.46
N ALA A 67 -10.74 -8.51 -4.19
CA ALA A 67 -11.42 -7.35 -4.80
C ALA A 67 -11.21 -7.26 -6.32
N GLY A 68 -10.17 -7.90 -6.85
CA GLY A 68 -9.89 -7.96 -8.28
C GLY A 68 -8.43 -7.72 -8.64
N LEU A 69 -8.14 -7.79 -9.94
CA LEU A 69 -6.80 -7.63 -10.50
C LEU A 69 -6.68 -6.29 -11.21
N LEU A 70 -5.56 -5.61 -11.02
CA LEU A 70 -5.24 -4.38 -11.74
C LEU A 70 -4.24 -4.70 -12.86
N PRO A 71 -4.66 -4.73 -14.13
CA PRO A 71 -3.75 -5.04 -15.22
C PRO A 71 -2.73 -3.91 -15.38
N VAL A 72 -1.43 -4.23 -15.31
CA VAL A 72 -0.38 -3.20 -15.35
C VAL A 72 -0.32 -2.44 -16.66
N LYS A 73 -0.83 -3.04 -17.75
CA LYS A 73 -0.91 -2.39 -19.07
C LYS A 73 -1.89 -1.21 -19.08
N PHE A 74 -2.86 -1.17 -18.18
CA PHE A 74 -3.83 -0.09 -18.10
C PHE A 74 -3.41 0.92 -17.04
N THR A 75 -3.51 2.20 -17.37
CA THR A 75 -3.12 3.31 -16.49
C THR A 75 -4.32 4.00 -15.86
N ASP A 76 -5.45 3.31 -15.77
CA ASP A 76 -6.69 3.90 -15.26
C ASP A 76 -6.66 4.04 -13.73
N SER A 77 -5.89 3.20 -13.04
CA SER A 77 -5.72 3.31 -11.59
C SER A 77 -4.45 4.09 -11.23
N ILE A 78 -4.49 4.81 -10.10
CA ILE A 78 -3.29 5.51 -9.58
C ILE A 78 -2.19 4.49 -9.24
N ALA A 79 -2.56 3.30 -8.74
CA ALA A 79 -1.60 2.25 -8.42
C ALA A 79 -0.85 1.79 -9.68
N THR A 80 -1.53 1.50 -10.79
CA THR A 80 -0.88 1.10 -12.03
C THR A 80 -0.08 2.24 -12.67
N GLN A 81 -0.54 3.50 -12.56
CA GLN A 81 0.24 4.67 -12.99
C GLN A 81 1.57 4.77 -12.22
N VAL A 82 1.51 4.74 -10.88
CA VAL A 82 2.71 4.86 -10.02
C VAL A 82 3.64 3.67 -10.21
N PHE A 83 3.09 2.46 -10.29
CA PHE A 83 3.86 1.28 -10.64
C PHE A 83 4.57 1.49 -11.97
N ASN A 84 3.87 1.84 -13.05
CA ASN A 84 4.50 1.96 -14.37
C ASN A 84 5.57 3.06 -14.42
N LEU A 85 5.29 4.23 -13.83
CA LEU A 85 6.22 5.35 -13.80
C LEU A 85 7.44 5.07 -12.92
N GLY A 86 7.28 4.30 -11.84
CA GLY A 86 8.35 4.10 -10.85
C GLY A 86 8.61 5.35 -10.00
N PHE A 87 7.69 6.31 -9.98
CA PHE A 87 7.78 7.54 -9.20
C PHE A 87 6.60 7.67 -8.22
N PRO A 88 6.86 8.10 -6.98
CA PRO A 88 5.86 8.32 -5.95
C PRO A 88 4.95 9.52 -6.28
N ARG A 89 3.76 9.56 -5.70
CA ARG A 89 2.79 10.65 -5.87
C ARG A 89 2.11 11.00 -4.56
N LEU A 90 1.93 12.30 -4.34
CA LEU A 90 1.09 12.90 -3.32
C LEU A 90 -0.12 13.55 -4.00
N ILE A 91 -1.32 13.25 -3.51
CA ILE A 91 -2.56 13.70 -4.12
C ILE A 91 -3.54 14.13 -3.01
N ASN A 92 -3.67 15.45 -2.80
CA ASN A 92 -4.58 16.03 -1.80
C ASN A 92 -5.95 16.43 -2.38
N ASN A 93 -6.19 16.17 -3.66
CA ASN A 93 -7.41 16.54 -4.38
C ASN A 93 -7.98 15.34 -5.18
N ILE A 94 -7.99 14.14 -4.57
CA ILE A 94 -8.43 12.90 -5.24
C ILE A 94 -9.84 13.01 -5.82
N SER A 95 -10.76 13.68 -5.12
CA SER A 95 -12.16 13.83 -5.50
C SER A 95 -12.35 14.54 -6.85
N PHE A 96 -11.30 15.20 -7.37
CA PHE A 96 -11.28 15.85 -8.69
C PHE A 96 -10.52 15.06 -9.77
N VAL A 97 -9.88 13.94 -9.40
CA VAL A 97 -9.15 13.07 -10.33
C VAL A 97 -10.17 12.19 -11.06
N LYS A 98 -10.62 12.64 -12.23
CA LYS A 98 -11.37 11.80 -13.19
C LYS A 98 -10.57 10.53 -13.47
N HIS A 99 -11.24 9.39 -13.49
CA HIS A 99 -10.71 8.02 -13.65
C HIS A 99 -10.36 7.26 -12.36
N PHE A 100 -10.80 7.67 -11.17
CA PHE A 100 -10.60 6.86 -9.96
C PHE A 100 -11.29 5.50 -10.07
N SER A 101 -10.49 4.46 -10.31
CA SER A 101 -10.90 3.12 -10.73
C SER A 101 -11.78 2.41 -9.70
N LEU A 102 -12.83 1.71 -10.18
CA LEU A 102 -13.64 0.55 -9.69
C LEU A 102 -13.67 0.10 -8.20
N PHE A 103 -12.74 0.50 -7.35
CA PHE A 103 -12.53 0.00 -6.00
C PHE A 103 -12.97 0.99 -4.90
N GLU A 104 -13.55 2.15 -5.24
CA GLU A 104 -14.22 3.00 -4.23
C GLU A 104 -15.36 2.26 -3.52
N THR A 105 -15.91 1.21 -4.15
CA THR A 105 -17.01 0.40 -3.62
C THR A 105 -16.53 -0.87 -2.94
N VAL A 106 -15.26 -0.99 -2.53
CA VAL A 106 -14.95 -2.11 -1.64
C VAL A 106 -15.45 -1.76 -0.24
N LYS A 107 -16.45 -2.52 0.18
CA LYS A 107 -17.14 -2.36 1.47
C LYS A 107 -16.08 -2.36 2.57
N SER A 108 -16.01 -1.27 3.33
CA SER A 108 -15.23 -1.24 4.57
C SER A 108 -15.74 -2.36 5.48
N SER A 109 -14.82 -3.03 6.16
CA SER A 109 -15.11 -4.15 7.05
C SER A 109 -16.09 -3.78 8.19
N LYS A 110 -16.29 -2.49 8.47
CA LYS A 110 -17.03 -1.97 9.64
C LYS A 110 -18.18 -1.00 9.33
N GLY A 111 -18.56 -0.76 8.06
CA GLY A 111 -19.70 0.13 7.77
C GLY A 111 -19.74 0.75 6.38
N LYS A 112 -20.33 1.95 6.27
CA LYS A 112 -20.43 2.72 5.02
C LYS A 112 -19.02 3.15 4.60
N ALA A 113 -18.57 2.70 3.43
CA ALA A 113 -17.29 3.13 2.88
C ALA A 113 -17.29 4.64 2.67
N LEU A 114 -16.39 5.34 3.35
CA LEU A 114 -16.13 6.76 3.12
C LEU A 114 -15.28 6.92 1.87
N PRO A 115 -15.54 7.95 1.03
CA PRO A 115 -14.73 8.21 -0.14
C PRO A 115 -13.29 8.59 0.25
N ILE A 116 -12.33 8.17 -0.57
CA ILE A 116 -10.93 8.57 -0.42
C ILE A 116 -10.82 10.04 -0.81
N GLN A 117 -10.18 10.85 0.03
CA GLN A 117 -10.01 12.29 -0.18
C GLN A 117 -8.56 12.66 -0.48
N LYS A 118 -7.61 11.97 0.18
CA LYS A 118 -6.16 12.22 0.09
C LYS A 118 -5.42 10.89 -0.04
N MET A 119 -4.27 10.91 -0.71
CA MET A 119 -3.46 9.69 -0.86
C MET A 119 -1.99 10.00 -1.08
N LEU A 120 -1.15 9.20 -0.44
CA LEU A 120 0.25 8.95 -0.79
C LEU A 120 0.33 7.62 -1.50
N VAL A 121 1.06 7.57 -2.61
CA VAL A 121 1.32 6.33 -3.34
C VAL A 121 2.79 6.27 -3.68
N ALA A 122 3.44 5.16 -3.37
CA ALA A 122 4.84 4.95 -3.68
C ALA A 122 5.08 3.56 -4.26
N PRO A 123 5.92 3.43 -5.30
CA PRO A 123 6.29 2.14 -5.84
C PRO A 123 7.24 1.43 -4.87
N ILE A 124 7.14 0.11 -4.81
CA ILE A 124 8.12 -0.74 -4.13
C ILE A 124 9.18 -1.09 -5.19
N LEU A 125 10.36 -0.51 -5.03
CA LEU A 125 11.52 -0.72 -5.90
C LEU A 125 12.56 -1.57 -5.18
N SER A 126 13.14 -2.51 -5.90
CA SER A 126 14.36 -3.19 -5.46
C SER A 126 15.58 -2.28 -5.57
N PRO A 127 16.71 -2.62 -4.93
CA PRO A 127 17.95 -1.85 -5.03
C PRO A 127 18.46 -1.66 -6.47
N ASP A 128 18.15 -2.59 -7.38
CA ASP A 128 18.45 -2.53 -8.81
C ASP A 128 17.36 -1.82 -9.65
N GLY A 129 16.33 -1.24 -9.01
CA GLY A 129 15.28 -0.46 -9.66
C GLY A 129 14.13 -1.27 -10.26
N LYS A 130 14.09 -2.60 -10.03
CA LYS A 130 12.96 -3.44 -10.44
C LYS A 130 11.73 -3.11 -9.59
N LYS A 131 10.61 -2.90 -10.28
CA LYS A 131 9.30 -2.63 -9.67
C LYS A 131 8.63 -3.93 -9.25
N ILE A 132 8.27 -4.04 -7.97
CA ILE A 132 7.69 -5.27 -7.41
C ILE A 132 6.30 -5.07 -6.79
N GLY A 133 5.88 -3.82 -6.61
CA GLY A 133 4.57 -3.50 -6.03
C GLY A 133 4.37 -2.01 -5.82
N VAL A 134 3.33 -1.67 -5.07
CA VAL A 134 2.91 -0.32 -4.70
C VAL A 134 2.39 -0.34 -3.27
N VAL A 135 2.73 0.70 -2.51
CA VAL A 135 2.10 1.01 -1.22
C VAL A 135 1.21 2.23 -1.40
N GLN A 136 0.01 2.20 -0.83
CA GLN A 136 -0.87 3.36 -0.76
C GLN A 136 -1.23 3.64 0.69
N VAL A 137 -1.16 4.91 1.07
CA VAL A 137 -1.67 5.43 2.35
C VAL A 137 -2.73 6.46 1.99
N MET A 138 -3.92 6.33 2.55
CA MET A 138 -5.10 7.09 2.18
C MET A 138 -5.67 7.83 3.38
N ARG A 139 -6.46 8.86 3.14
CA ARG A 139 -7.39 9.43 4.12
C ARG A 139 -8.77 9.49 3.51
N LYS A 140 -9.75 8.95 4.20
CA LYS A 140 -11.15 8.86 3.83
C LYS A 140 -11.96 9.80 4.71
N GLY A 141 -12.95 10.43 4.11
CA GLY A 141 -13.81 11.42 4.79
C GLY A 141 -15.05 11.68 3.95
N ASN A 142 -16.10 12.26 4.53
CA ASN A 142 -17.27 12.61 3.73
C ASN A 142 -16.97 13.78 2.80
N LYS A 143 -16.09 14.68 3.22
CA LYS A 143 -15.65 15.84 2.47
C LYS A 143 -14.13 16.04 2.51
N PRO A 144 -13.53 16.69 1.50
CA PRO A 144 -12.08 16.89 1.45
C PRO A 144 -11.49 17.72 2.59
N ASP A 145 -12.28 18.59 3.21
CA ASP A 145 -11.92 19.50 4.30
C ASP A 145 -11.99 18.85 5.69
N GLU A 146 -12.59 17.65 5.80
CA GLU A 146 -12.67 16.88 7.05
C GLU A 146 -11.38 16.11 7.37
N VAL A 147 -10.46 15.99 6.40
CA VAL A 147 -9.20 15.26 6.55
C VAL A 147 -8.02 16.14 6.22
N GLU A 148 -6.93 15.98 6.97
CA GLU A 148 -5.71 16.75 6.77
C GLU A 148 -5.03 16.38 5.44
N ASP A 149 -4.33 17.35 4.87
CA ASP A 149 -3.47 17.16 3.71
C ASP A 149 -2.25 16.31 4.08
N PHE A 150 -1.77 15.49 3.15
CA PHE A 150 -0.42 14.95 3.24
C PHE A 150 0.59 16.01 2.80
N SER A 151 1.79 15.94 3.35
CA SER A 151 2.93 16.81 3.03
C SER A 151 4.00 16.08 2.22
N GLU A 152 4.89 16.83 1.56
CA GLU A 152 6.07 16.25 0.89
C GLU A 152 6.95 15.46 1.86
N SER A 153 7.07 15.91 3.12
CA SER A 153 7.77 15.15 4.16
C SER A 153 7.13 13.80 4.46
N ASP A 154 5.81 13.67 4.35
CA ASP A 154 5.13 12.39 4.49
C ASP A 154 5.46 11.45 3.33
N LEU A 155 5.53 11.99 2.10
CA LEU A 155 5.90 11.23 0.90
C LEU A 155 7.35 10.75 0.96
N ASP A 156 8.28 11.61 1.37
CA ASP A 156 9.70 11.28 1.56
C ASP A 156 9.89 10.24 2.66
N TYR A 157 9.14 10.37 3.75
CA TYR A 157 9.16 9.41 4.85
C TYR A 157 8.63 8.05 4.41
N LEU A 158 7.52 8.01 3.67
CA LEU A 158 6.95 6.78 3.11
C LEU A 158 7.97 6.05 2.22
N GLN A 159 8.62 6.77 1.30
CA GLN A 159 9.66 6.21 0.43
C GLN A 159 10.85 5.66 1.22
N THR A 160 11.32 6.41 2.20
CA THR A 160 12.42 5.99 3.08
C THR A 160 12.07 4.69 3.80
N CYS A 161 10.85 4.58 4.32
CA CYS A 161 10.37 3.36 4.97
C CYS A 161 10.30 2.19 3.99
N ILE A 162 9.70 2.38 2.81
CA ILE A 162 9.57 1.32 1.80
C ILE A 162 10.95 0.79 1.39
N SER A 163 11.92 1.67 1.19
CA SER A 163 13.30 1.29 0.85
C SER A 163 13.94 0.42 1.94
N LYS A 164 13.84 0.84 3.21
CA LYS A 164 14.36 0.05 4.34
C LYS A 164 13.60 -1.26 4.58
N LEU A 165 12.30 -1.29 4.27
CA LEU A 165 11.43 -2.45 4.45
C LEU A 165 11.43 -3.41 3.25
N PHE A 166 12.10 -3.05 2.14
CA PHE A 166 12.20 -3.89 0.95
C PHE A 166 12.59 -5.36 1.23
N PRO A 167 13.55 -5.68 2.12
CA PRO A 167 13.91 -7.07 2.42
C PRO A 167 12.74 -7.94 2.89
N TYR A 168 11.75 -7.33 3.56
CA TYR A 168 10.54 -8.00 4.04
C TYR A 168 9.44 -8.01 2.97
N LEU A 169 9.34 -6.94 2.17
CA LEU A 169 8.32 -6.78 1.14
C LEU A 169 8.57 -7.63 -0.13
N LYS A 170 9.83 -7.94 -0.45
CA LYS A 170 10.18 -8.70 -1.67
C LYS A 170 9.55 -10.10 -1.72
N ALA A 171 9.23 -10.68 -0.56
CA ALA A 171 8.68 -12.03 -0.46
C ALA A 171 7.27 -12.15 -1.06
N PHE A 172 6.51 -11.05 -1.15
CA PHE A 172 5.13 -11.03 -1.66
C PHE A 172 5.05 -10.91 -3.18
N ALA A 173 6.11 -10.41 -3.82
CA ALA A 173 6.15 -10.27 -5.26
C ALA A 173 6.24 -11.64 -5.94
N GLY A 174 5.42 -11.84 -6.97
CA GLY A 174 5.38 -13.10 -7.71
C GLY A 174 4.67 -14.25 -7.00
N GLN A 175 4.06 -14.02 -5.83
CA GLN A 175 3.25 -15.04 -5.18
C GLN A 175 1.96 -15.31 -5.97
N LYS A 176 1.66 -16.60 -6.18
CA LYS A 176 0.35 -17.02 -6.65
C LYS A 176 -0.58 -17.07 -5.43
N ILE A 177 -1.56 -16.18 -5.39
CA ILE A 177 -2.67 -16.31 -4.43
C ILE A 177 -3.51 -17.50 -4.93
N LYS A 178 -3.66 -18.53 -4.08
CA LYS A 178 -4.50 -19.71 -4.36
C LYS A 178 -5.97 -19.35 -4.33
#